data_AF-A0A011VZU6-F1
#
_entry.id   AF-A0A011VZU6-F1
#
_cell.length_a   1.000
_cell.length_b   1.000
_cell.length_c   1.000
_cell.angle_alpha   90.00
_cell.angle_beta   90.00
_cell.angle_gamma   90.00
#
_symmetry.space_group_name_H-M   'P 1'
#
loop_
_entity.id
_entity.type
_entity.pdbx_description
1 polymer ?
#
loop_
_entity_poly.entity_id
_entity_poly.type
_entity_poly.pdbx_seq_one_letter_code
_entity_poly.pdbx_strand_id
1 'polypeptide(L)'
;MKKLVFAVCLVMCLAGCGNNSTEDKAKDSKASAESAVSSAEESKFNSHITYTCEKAADDAELDKVADALDARYSQAFSESEHTIKKDYENKEIRLEFDNTEGTEDFVETSTLANIVKFVKGKDKTGEVILTNDNVEQCVNQVYVDPNTGLDNYVVSIEFDDEGKQLFADATTELSEKKMPISVWLNDEIISAPMVNEPITDGKCQISGDFDEEKATDLADKIAMKPLPFDITVKESELNK
;
A
#
# COMPACT_ATOMS: atom_id res chain seq x y z
N MET A 1 47.58 26.08 19.71
CA MET A 1 47.12 26.02 21.12
C MET A 1 46.47 24.67 21.34
N LYS A 2 46.84 23.95 22.42
CA LYS A 2 46.30 22.66 22.96
C LYS A 2 46.41 21.45 22.00
N LYS A 3 47.35 20.50 22.09
CA LYS A 3 47.69 19.45 23.12
C LYS A 3 46.55 18.49 23.50
N LEU A 4 46.70 17.20 23.11
CA LEU A 4 46.55 15.88 23.80
C LEU A 4 46.12 14.82 22.74
N VAL A 5 46.91 13.85 22.26
CA VAL A 5 47.59 12.65 22.84
C VAL A 5 46.63 11.58 23.41
N PHE A 6 46.61 10.38 22.81
CA PHE A 6 46.90 9.03 23.39
C PHE A 6 46.43 7.90 22.42
N ALA A 7 47.36 7.14 21.82
CA ALA A 7 47.68 5.71 22.07
C ALA A 7 46.83 4.72 21.23
N VAL A 8 47.35 4.09 20.17
CA VAL A 8 48.24 2.91 20.14
C VAL A 8 47.67 1.70 20.90
N CYS A 9 47.15 0.71 20.15
CA CYS A 9 47.48 -0.69 20.41
C CYS A 9 47.40 -1.51 19.11
N LEU A 10 48.60 -1.79 18.59
CA LEU A 10 48.93 -2.72 17.52
C LEU A 10 49.03 -4.12 18.15
N VAL A 11 48.31 -5.12 17.67
CA VAL A 11 48.73 -6.52 17.83
C VAL A 11 48.83 -7.17 16.47
N MET A 12 50.06 -7.57 16.18
CA MET A 12 50.58 -8.05 14.92
C MET A 12 50.06 -9.45 14.58
N CYS A 13 49.66 -9.63 13.32
CA CYS A 13 49.82 -10.90 12.64
C CYS A 13 51.32 -11.21 12.50
N LEU A 14 51.78 -12.34 13.04
CA LEU A 14 53.03 -12.95 12.61
C LEU A 14 52.77 -14.39 12.20
N ALA A 15 53.00 -14.62 10.91
CA ALA A 15 53.15 -15.91 10.29
C ALA A 15 54.34 -16.66 10.90
N GLY A 16 54.12 -17.95 11.18
CA GLY A 16 55.18 -18.91 11.44
C GLY A 16 54.98 -20.10 10.51
N CYS A 17 55.73 -20.16 9.40
CA CYS A 17 55.96 -21.38 8.65
C CYS A 17 56.94 -22.26 9.46
N GLY A 18 56.62 -23.54 9.65
CA GLY A 18 57.51 -24.46 10.38
C GLY A 18 57.12 -25.93 10.28
N ASN A 19 57.64 -26.58 9.24
CA ASN A 19 58.08 -27.98 9.08
C ASN A 19 57.20 -29.22 9.38
N ASN A 20 57.46 -30.18 8.48
CA ASN A 20 56.95 -31.53 8.31
C ASN A 20 57.32 -32.57 9.40
N SER A 21 56.55 -33.67 9.32
CA SER A 21 56.77 -35.06 9.75
C SER A 21 56.63 -35.40 11.24
N THR A 22 55.56 -36.14 11.59
CA THR A 22 55.61 -37.58 11.90
C THR A 22 54.19 -38.15 12.07
N GLU A 23 54.01 -39.38 11.59
CA GLU A 23 52.82 -40.24 11.66
C GLU A 23 52.41 -40.59 13.10
N ASP A 24 51.12 -40.70 13.42
CA ASP A 24 50.52 -41.91 14.02
C ASP A 24 48.97 -41.86 14.10
N LYS A 25 48.39 -43.04 14.34
CA LYS A 25 47.05 -43.53 13.97
C LYS A 25 45.85 -43.13 14.85
N ALA A 26 44.68 -43.11 14.19
CA ALA A 26 43.35 -43.66 14.54
C ALA A 26 42.68 -43.37 15.91
N LYS A 27 41.47 -42.78 15.89
CA LYS A 27 40.15 -43.42 16.18
C LYS A 27 38.98 -42.42 16.32
N ASP A 28 37.83 -42.81 15.76
CA ASP A 28 36.43 -42.57 16.19
C ASP A 28 35.99 -41.19 16.72
N SER A 29 35.09 -40.51 15.97
CA SER A 29 33.75 -40.16 16.50
C SER A 29 32.78 -39.69 15.40
N LYS A 30 31.58 -40.25 15.45
CA LYS A 30 30.38 -39.99 14.67
C LYS A 30 29.53 -38.92 15.38
N ALA A 31 29.07 -37.88 14.67
CA ALA A 31 27.91 -37.03 15.00
C ALA A 31 27.55 -36.27 13.71
N SER A 32 26.44 -36.55 12.98
CA SER A 32 25.03 -36.23 13.29
C SER A 32 24.89 -34.77 13.75
N ALA A 33 24.55 -33.84 12.84
CA ALA A 33 23.20 -33.47 12.42
C ALA A 33 22.54 -32.49 13.40
N GLU A 34 22.28 -31.27 12.92
CA GLU A 34 21.24 -30.29 13.30
C GLU A 34 21.56 -29.02 12.47
N SER A 35 21.10 -28.86 11.23
CA SER A 35 19.73 -28.50 10.85
C SER A 35 19.07 -27.62 11.89
N ALA A 36 19.45 -26.34 11.92
CA ALA A 36 18.66 -25.31 12.56
C ALA A 36 17.32 -25.19 11.79
N VAL A 37 16.35 -26.00 12.20
CA VAL A 37 14.94 -25.75 11.91
C VAL A 37 14.62 -24.45 12.63
N SER A 38 14.47 -23.35 11.90
CA SER A 38 13.79 -22.18 12.45
C SER A 38 12.37 -22.64 12.76
N SER A 39 12.00 -22.66 14.04
CA SER A 39 10.63 -22.90 14.44
C SER A 39 9.78 -21.77 13.86
N ALA A 40 9.15 -22.01 12.71
CA ALA A 40 8.05 -21.18 12.27
C ALA A 40 7.00 -21.27 13.38
N GLU A 41 6.74 -20.16 14.08
CA GLU A 41 5.62 -20.10 15.00
C GLU A 41 4.36 -20.45 14.20
N GLU A 42 3.65 -21.50 14.63
CA GLU A 42 2.36 -21.86 14.05
C GLU A 42 1.44 -20.64 14.13
N SER A 43 0.81 -20.29 13.01
CA SER A 43 -0.10 -19.15 12.98
C SER A 43 -1.26 -19.43 13.93
N LYS A 44 -1.69 -18.40 14.67
CA LYS A 44 -2.94 -18.47 15.45
C LYS A 44 -4.19 -18.43 14.55
N PHE A 45 -4.03 -18.02 13.30
CA PHE A 45 -5.10 -17.81 12.33
C PHE A 45 -5.38 -19.07 11.52
N ASN A 46 -6.64 -19.25 11.11
CA ASN A 46 -7.03 -20.43 10.31
C ASN A 46 -6.77 -20.27 8.80
N SER A 47 -6.57 -19.05 8.30
CA SER A 47 -6.51 -18.74 6.87
C SER A 47 -5.37 -17.80 6.52
N HIS A 48 -5.00 -17.78 5.24
CA HIS A 48 -3.99 -16.86 4.73
C HIS A 48 -4.12 -16.57 3.24
N ILE A 49 -3.51 -15.47 2.82
CA ILE A 49 -3.20 -15.16 1.42
C ILE A 49 -1.70 -14.85 1.34
N THR A 50 -1.01 -15.51 0.41
CA THR A 50 0.39 -15.22 0.09
C THR A 50 0.46 -14.49 -1.24
N TYR A 51 1.14 -13.34 -1.27
CA TYR A 51 1.32 -12.50 -2.45
C TYR A 51 2.78 -12.53 -2.91
N THR A 52 3.00 -12.51 -4.23
CA THR A 52 4.32 -12.30 -4.83
C THR A 52 4.46 -10.84 -5.30
N CYS A 53 5.57 -10.21 -4.94
CA CYS A 53 5.89 -8.82 -5.24
C CYS A 53 7.14 -8.72 -6.15
N GLU A 54 7.10 -9.38 -7.32
CA GLU A 54 8.29 -9.52 -8.19
C GLU A 54 8.95 -8.19 -8.55
N LYS A 55 8.13 -7.14 -8.69
CA LYS A 55 8.55 -5.78 -9.10
C LYS A 55 9.20 -4.97 -7.98
N ALA A 56 9.13 -5.40 -6.72
CA ALA A 56 9.76 -4.68 -5.61
C ALA A 56 11.27 -4.60 -5.83
N ALA A 57 11.83 -3.38 -5.91
CA ALA A 57 13.24 -3.12 -6.12
C ALA A 57 14.05 -3.29 -4.83
N ASP A 58 13.44 -3.05 -3.68
CA ASP A 58 14.06 -3.12 -2.35
C ASP A 58 13.03 -3.47 -1.26
N ASP A 59 13.53 -3.64 -0.03
CA ASP A 59 12.72 -3.98 1.14
C ASP A 59 11.71 -2.86 1.49
N ALA A 60 12.04 -1.60 1.19
CA ALA A 60 11.15 -0.48 1.47
C ALA A 60 9.93 -0.46 0.53
N GLU A 61 10.11 -0.91 -0.71
CA GLU A 61 9.00 -1.14 -1.64
C GLU A 61 8.12 -2.32 -1.21
N LEU A 62 8.71 -3.39 -0.67
CA LEU A 62 7.94 -4.49 -0.08
C LEU A 62 7.16 -4.04 1.16
N ASP A 63 7.77 -3.20 2.01
CA ASP A 63 7.11 -2.61 3.17
C ASP A 63 5.88 -1.78 2.77
N LYS A 64 5.97 -0.98 1.70
CA LYS A 64 4.82 -0.21 1.19
C LYS A 64 3.67 -1.10 0.72
N VAL A 65 3.97 -2.24 0.09
CA VAL A 65 2.93 -3.21 -0.30
C VAL A 65 2.30 -3.83 0.95
N ALA A 66 3.11 -4.17 1.95
CA ALA A 66 2.62 -4.71 3.22
C ALA A 66 1.68 -3.73 3.93
N ASP A 67 2.07 -2.46 4.02
CA ASP A 67 1.25 -1.39 4.61
C ASP A 67 -0.06 -1.19 3.82
N ALA A 68 -0.01 -1.26 2.48
CA ALA A 68 -1.21 -1.16 1.64
C ALA A 68 -2.16 -2.34 1.87
N LEU A 69 -1.65 -3.58 1.94
CA LEU A 69 -2.46 -4.77 2.19
C LEU A 69 -3.05 -4.79 3.61
N ASP A 70 -2.28 -4.33 4.60
CA ASP A 70 -2.73 -4.16 5.98
C ASP A 70 -3.91 -3.18 6.08
N ALA A 71 -3.76 -1.99 5.46
CA ALA A 71 -4.81 -0.98 5.42
C ALA A 71 -6.05 -1.46 4.67
N ARG A 72 -5.88 -2.18 3.56
CA ARG A 72 -6.97 -2.77 2.77
C ARG A 72 -7.76 -3.80 3.59
N TYR A 73 -7.07 -4.71 4.28
CA TYR A 73 -7.74 -5.71 5.10
C TYR A 73 -8.49 -5.05 6.27
N SER A 74 -7.84 -4.11 6.97
CA SER A 74 -8.46 -3.36 8.07
C SER A 74 -9.70 -2.58 7.64
N GLN A 75 -9.69 -2.05 6.41
CA GLN A 75 -10.84 -1.36 5.83
C GLN A 75 -12.00 -2.34 5.54
N ALA A 76 -11.69 -3.49 4.94
CA ALA A 76 -12.70 -4.49 4.58
C ALA A 76 -13.28 -5.23 5.80
N PHE A 77 -12.47 -5.46 6.83
CA PHE A 77 -12.80 -6.28 7.99
C PHE A 77 -12.40 -5.59 9.31
N SER A 78 -12.98 -4.42 9.57
CA SER A 78 -12.64 -3.56 10.73
C SER A 78 -12.68 -4.21 12.12
N GLU A 79 -13.46 -5.28 12.28
CA GLU A 79 -13.60 -6.03 13.55
C GLU A 79 -12.74 -7.31 13.59
N SER A 80 -12.06 -7.67 12.50
CA SER A 80 -11.23 -8.87 12.40
C SER A 80 -9.77 -8.57 12.73
N GLU A 81 -9.13 -9.49 13.46
CA GLU A 81 -7.68 -9.46 13.62
C GLU A 81 -6.98 -10.09 12.40
N HIS A 82 -5.82 -9.56 12.05
CA HIS A 82 -4.93 -10.14 11.04
C HIS A 82 -3.47 -9.85 11.39
N THR A 83 -2.56 -10.51 10.66
CA THR A 83 -1.13 -10.18 10.68
C THR A 83 -0.54 -10.21 9.29
N ILE A 84 0.45 -9.35 9.06
CA ILE A 84 1.28 -9.35 7.86
C ILE A 84 2.67 -9.88 8.20
N LYS A 85 3.10 -10.93 7.50
CA LYS A 85 4.47 -11.45 7.50
C LYS A 85 5.15 -11.09 6.18
N LYS A 86 6.41 -10.67 6.25
CA LYS A 86 7.22 -10.25 5.10
C LYS A 86 8.39 -11.20 4.90
N ASP A 87 8.53 -11.71 3.69
CA ASP A 87 9.69 -12.49 3.24
C ASP A 87 10.44 -11.66 2.20
N TYR A 88 11.48 -10.95 2.66
CA TYR A 88 12.30 -10.07 1.82
C TYR A 88 13.14 -10.86 0.80
N GLU A 89 13.54 -12.09 1.12
CA GLU A 89 14.36 -12.91 0.22
C GLU A 89 13.56 -13.36 -0.99
N ASN A 90 12.33 -13.84 -0.76
CA ASN A 90 11.43 -14.29 -1.83
C ASN A 90 10.54 -13.17 -2.41
N LYS A 91 10.57 -11.97 -1.83
CA LYS A 91 9.67 -10.85 -2.14
C LYS A 91 8.20 -11.25 -2.00
N GLU A 92 7.89 -11.94 -0.89
CA GLU A 92 6.55 -12.42 -0.59
C GLU A 92 5.98 -11.72 0.63
N ILE A 93 4.66 -11.52 0.59
CA ILE A 93 3.89 -11.00 1.73
C ILE A 93 2.83 -12.03 2.05
N ARG A 94 2.71 -12.40 3.32
CA ARG A 94 1.69 -13.33 3.80
C ARG A 94 0.78 -12.60 4.78
N LEU A 95 -0.48 -12.47 4.40
CA LEU A 95 -1.57 -11.96 5.22
C LEU A 95 -2.27 -13.16 5.87
N GLU A 96 -2.25 -13.23 7.19
CA GLU A 96 -2.89 -14.29 7.98
C GLU A 96 -4.05 -13.73 8.77
N PHE A 97 -5.19 -14.41 8.75
CA PHE A 97 -6.46 -13.96 9.33
C PHE A 97 -7.42 -15.12 9.59
N ASP A 98 -8.46 -14.88 10.38
CA ASP A 98 -9.56 -15.83 10.52
C ASP A 98 -10.61 -15.61 9.43
N ASN A 99 -10.97 -16.67 8.73
CA ASN A 99 -11.93 -16.61 7.64
C ASN A 99 -13.29 -16.09 8.12
N THR A 100 -13.86 -15.15 7.38
CA THR A 100 -15.18 -14.57 7.63
C THR A 100 -15.90 -14.36 6.29
N GLU A 101 -17.15 -13.94 6.33
CA GLU A 101 -17.89 -13.57 5.13
C GLU A 101 -17.19 -12.42 4.38
N GLY A 102 -17.09 -12.52 3.06
CA GLY A 102 -16.44 -11.52 2.18
C GLY A 102 -14.94 -11.71 1.94
N THR A 103 -14.28 -12.67 2.58
CA THR A 103 -12.84 -12.95 2.36
C THR A 103 -12.55 -13.45 0.94
N GLU A 104 -13.46 -14.21 0.33
CA GLU A 104 -13.34 -14.66 -1.06
C GLU A 104 -13.24 -13.45 -2.01
N ASP A 105 -14.13 -12.47 -1.88
CA ASP A 105 -14.11 -11.23 -2.66
C ASP A 105 -12.85 -10.40 -2.39
N PHE A 106 -12.33 -10.43 -1.16
CA PHE A 106 -11.08 -9.77 -0.81
C PHE A 106 -9.87 -10.39 -1.53
N VAL A 107 -9.81 -11.71 -1.71
CA VAL A 107 -8.75 -12.35 -2.50
C VAL A 107 -8.71 -11.76 -3.92
N GLU A 108 -9.90 -11.60 -4.54
CA GLU A 108 -10.02 -11.08 -5.90
C GLU A 108 -9.66 -9.58 -6.00
N THR A 109 -10.07 -8.78 -5.02
CA THR A 109 -9.93 -7.32 -5.06
C THR A 109 -8.64 -6.79 -4.46
N SER A 110 -7.99 -7.54 -3.56
CA SER A 110 -6.79 -7.08 -2.82
C SER A 110 -5.58 -6.76 -3.70
N THR A 111 -5.52 -7.26 -4.94
CA THR A 111 -4.42 -7.00 -5.89
C THR A 111 -4.69 -5.87 -6.88
N LEU A 112 -5.90 -5.27 -6.86
CA LEU A 112 -6.24 -4.17 -7.75
C LEU A 112 -5.37 -2.94 -7.47
N ALA A 113 -4.82 -2.30 -8.52
CA ALA A 113 -3.91 -1.17 -8.35
C ALA A 113 -4.57 0.01 -7.61
N ASN A 114 -5.80 0.36 -8.03
CA ASN A 114 -6.63 1.44 -7.50
C ASN A 114 -5.86 2.77 -7.32
N ILE A 115 -5.13 3.16 -8.37
CA ILE A 115 -4.37 4.40 -8.39
C ILE A 115 -5.32 5.53 -8.78
N VAL A 116 -5.61 6.42 -7.84
CA VAL A 116 -6.44 7.61 -8.07
C VAL A 116 -5.58 8.86 -8.16
N LYS A 117 -5.83 9.70 -9.17
CA LYS A 117 -5.13 10.98 -9.35
C LYS A 117 -6.11 12.10 -9.65
N PHE A 118 -5.97 13.19 -8.92
CA PHE A 118 -6.57 14.47 -9.25
C PHE A 118 -5.54 15.29 -10.03
N VAL A 119 -5.85 15.70 -11.25
CA VAL A 119 -4.90 16.29 -12.19
C VAL A 119 -5.40 17.63 -12.69
N LYS A 120 -4.50 18.63 -12.77
CA LYS A 120 -4.81 19.93 -13.37
C LYS A 120 -5.06 19.76 -14.87
N GLY A 121 -6.22 20.20 -15.35
CA GLY A 121 -6.62 20.08 -16.75
C GLY A 121 -7.34 18.75 -17.06
N LYS A 122 -7.40 18.39 -18.35
CA LYS A 122 -8.06 17.16 -18.86
C LYS A 122 -7.09 16.09 -19.34
N ASP A 123 -5.79 16.35 -19.27
CA ASP A 123 -4.75 15.44 -19.73
C ASP A 123 -4.19 14.68 -18.53
N LYS A 124 -4.12 13.36 -18.59
CA LYS A 124 -3.56 12.52 -17.52
C LYS A 124 -2.09 12.80 -17.22
N THR A 125 -1.38 13.45 -18.14
CA THR A 125 0.02 13.87 -17.98
C THR A 125 0.17 15.25 -17.34
N GLY A 126 -0.95 15.92 -17.02
CA GLY A 126 -0.94 17.18 -16.29
C GLY A 126 -0.34 17.07 -14.90
N GLU A 127 -0.20 18.22 -14.24
CA GLU A 127 0.29 18.29 -12.86
C GLU A 127 -0.69 17.57 -11.92
N VAL A 128 -0.19 16.55 -11.21
CA VAL A 128 -0.95 15.84 -10.17
C VAL A 128 -1.08 16.77 -8.96
N ILE A 129 -2.31 16.97 -8.51
CA ILE A 129 -2.68 17.78 -7.35
C ILE A 129 -2.56 16.92 -6.08
N LEU A 130 -3.24 15.77 -6.09
CA LEU A 130 -3.32 14.83 -4.96
C LEU A 130 -3.71 13.42 -5.46
N THR A 131 -3.53 12.42 -4.60
CA THR A 131 -3.90 11.02 -4.85
C THR A 131 -4.87 10.49 -3.79
N ASN A 132 -5.29 9.23 -3.90
CA ASN A 132 -6.03 8.55 -2.83
C ASN A 132 -5.24 8.39 -1.51
N ASP A 133 -3.93 8.69 -1.49
CA ASP A 133 -3.20 8.77 -0.23
C ASP A 133 -3.68 9.92 0.66
N ASN A 134 -4.21 10.99 0.04
CA ASN A 134 -4.71 12.18 0.71
C ASN A 134 -6.21 12.12 1.06
N VAL A 135 -6.86 10.98 0.87
CA VAL A 135 -8.29 10.78 1.15
C VAL A 135 -8.45 10.29 2.59
N GLU A 136 -9.20 11.05 3.40
CA GLU A 136 -9.57 10.65 4.76
C GLU A 136 -10.86 9.84 4.77
N GLN A 137 -11.86 10.25 3.99
CA GLN A 137 -13.13 9.54 3.84
C GLN A 137 -13.63 9.61 2.40
N CYS A 138 -14.18 8.51 1.91
CA CYS A 138 -14.83 8.45 0.62
C CYS A 138 -16.05 7.51 0.72
N VAL A 139 -17.23 8.02 0.39
CA VAL A 139 -18.50 7.31 0.55
C VAL A 139 -19.45 7.59 -0.61
N ASN A 140 -20.36 6.66 -0.90
CA ASN A 140 -21.51 6.97 -1.74
C ASN A 140 -22.46 7.93 -0.99
N GLN A 141 -23.15 8.78 -1.73
CA GLN A 141 -24.13 9.70 -1.15
C GLN A 141 -25.27 9.96 -2.16
N VAL A 142 -26.49 10.14 -1.66
CA VAL A 142 -27.60 10.67 -2.45
C VAL A 142 -27.50 12.20 -2.47
N TYR A 143 -27.40 12.77 -3.68
CA TYR A 143 -27.48 14.19 -3.94
C TYR A 143 -28.81 14.52 -4.61
N VAL A 144 -29.59 15.42 -4.00
CA VAL A 144 -30.84 15.90 -4.58
C VAL A 144 -30.53 17.11 -5.45
N ASP A 145 -30.77 17.00 -6.77
CA ASP A 145 -30.58 18.12 -7.69
C ASP A 145 -31.55 19.26 -7.34
N PRO A 146 -31.06 20.46 -6.99
CA PRO A 146 -31.90 21.57 -6.56
C PRO A 146 -32.80 22.12 -7.69
N ASN A 147 -32.47 21.87 -8.95
CA ASN A 147 -33.24 22.35 -10.09
C ASN A 147 -34.38 21.40 -10.47
N THR A 148 -34.17 20.10 -10.35
CA THR A 148 -35.12 19.07 -10.79
C THR A 148 -35.82 18.36 -9.64
N GLY A 149 -35.24 18.38 -8.43
CA GLY A 149 -35.70 17.63 -7.26
C GLY A 149 -35.46 16.12 -7.37
N LEU A 150 -34.65 15.67 -8.34
CA LEU A 150 -34.34 14.27 -8.55
C LEU A 150 -33.13 13.85 -7.70
N ASP A 151 -33.23 12.63 -7.16
CA ASP A 151 -32.12 11.97 -6.46
C ASP A 151 -31.09 11.46 -7.47
N ASN A 152 -29.82 11.75 -7.21
CA ASN A 152 -28.68 11.25 -7.97
C ASN A 152 -27.67 10.61 -7.01
N TYR A 153 -27.01 9.54 -7.44
CA TYR A 153 -25.91 8.97 -6.68
C TYR A 153 -24.60 9.66 -7.04
N VAL A 154 -23.85 10.07 -6.02
CA VAL A 154 -22.54 10.72 -6.15
C VAL A 154 -21.54 10.05 -5.21
N VAL A 155 -20.26 10.23 -5.50
CA VAL A 155 -19.17 9.87 -4.57
C VAL A 155 -18.71 11.12 -3.85
N SER A 156 -18.82 11.11 -2.53
CA SER A 156 -18.42 12.22 -1.65
C SER A 156 -17.05 11.90 -1.06
N ILE A 157 -16.13 12.85 -1.15
CA ILE A 157 -14.74 12.69 -0.71
C ILE A 157 -14.40 13.81 0.28
N GLU A 158 -13.82 13.44 1.40
CA GLU A 158 -13.17 14.32 2.37
C GLU A 158 -11.67 14.01 2.38
N PHE A 159 -10.87 15.04 2.14
CA PHE A 159 -9.41 14.95 2.16
C PHE A 159 -8.87 15.17 3.57
N ASP A 160 -7.71 14.57 3.85
CA ASP A 160 -6.94 14.89 5.04
C ASP A 160 -6.40 16.34 5.01
N ASP A 161 -5.76 16.77 6.08
CA ASP A 161 -5.25 18.16 6.21
C ASP A 161 -4.29 18.56 5.07
N GLU A 162 -3.46 17.63 4.59
CA GLU A 162 -2.53 17.89 3.47
C GLU A 162 -3.29 18.01 2.15
N GLY A 163 -4.16 17.03 1.85
CA GLY A 163 -5.00 17.01 0.66
C GLY A 163 -5.93 18.21 0.58
N LYS A 164 -6.51 18.63 1.71
CA LYS A 164 -7.31 19.84 1.82
C LYS A 164 -6.54 21.08 1.39
N GLN A 165 -5.30 21.24 1.85
CA GLN A 165 -4.47 22.38 1.49
C GLN A 165 -4.09 22.35 0.00
N LEU A 166 -3.64 21.20 -0.50
CA LEU A 166 -3.29 21.00 -1.92
C LEU A 166 -4.48 21.29 -2.84
N PHE A 167 -5.67 20.79 -2.48
CA PHE A 167 -6.89 20.98 -3.24
C PHE A 167 -7.39 22.43 -3.20
N ALA A 168 -7.29 23.10 -2.05
CA ALA A 168 -7.63 24.51 -1.91
C ALA A 168 -6.74 25.41 -2.79
N ASP A 169 -5.44 25.16 -2.79
CA ASP A 169 -4.49 25.93 -3.60
C ASP A 169 -4.76 25.72 -5.10
N ALA A 170 -4.94 24.47 -5.52
CA ALA A 170 -5.22 24.14 -6.91
C ALA A 170 -6.57 24.71 -7.38
N THR A 171 -7.63 24.57 -6.60
CA THR A 171 -8.96 25.09 -6.99
C THR A 171 -9.00 26.61 -7.00
N THR A 172 -8.28 27.28 -6.11
CA THR A 172 -8.10 28.74 -6.15
C THR A 172 -7.49 29.17 -7.48
N GLU A 173 -6.34 28.59 -7.85
CA GLU A 173 -5.65 28.88 -9.11
C GLU A 173 -6.53 28.60 -10.33
N LEU A 174 -7.18 27.43 -10.38
CA LEU A 174 -7.91 26.96 -11.55
C LEU A 174 -9.26 27.65 -11.72
N SER A 175 -9.89 28.12 -10.63
CA SER A 175 -11.14 28.88 -10.68
C SER A 175 -10.99 30.24 -11.36
N GLU A 176 -9.84 30.90 -11.19
CA GLU A 176 -9.49 32.16 -11.86
C GLU A 176 -9.23 31.93 -13.34
N LYS A 177 -8.51 30.85 -13.66
CA LYS A 177 -8.16 30.47 -15.03
C LYS A 177 -9.31 29.82 -15.80
N LYS A 178 -10.40 29.47 -15.12
CA LYS A 178 -11.51 28.66 -15.65
C LYS A 178 -10.95 27.39 -16.30
N MET A 179 -10.22 26.62 -15.52
CA MET A 179 -9.63 25.34 -15.94
C MET A 179 -10.27 24.17 -15.19
N PRO A 180 -10.33 22.97 -15.79
CA PRO A 180 -10.86 21.80 -15.13
C PRO A 180 -9.84 21.15 -14.20
N ILE A 181 -10.36 20.38 -13.23
CA ILE A 181 -9.62 19.30 -12.56
C ILE A 181 -10.19 18.00 -13.11
N SER A 182 -9.33 17.07 -13.49
CA SER A 182 -9.74 15.71 -13.88
C SER A 182 -9.42 14.71 -12.78
N VAL A 183 -10.31 13.74 -12.59
CA VAL A 183 -10.12 12.61 -11.69
C VAL A 183 -9.90 11.37 -12.53
N TRP A 184 -8.83 10.64 -12.22
CA TRP A 184 -8.42 9.44 -12.94
C TRP A 184 -8.34 8.26 -11.99
N LEU A 185 -8.78 7.09 -12.44
CA LEU A 185 -8.62 5.80 -11.76
C LEU A 185 -7.93 4.84 -12.73
N ASN A 186 -6.76 4.32 -12.37
CA ASN A 186 -5.98 3.38 -13.22
C ASN A 186 -5.81 3.87 -14.67
N ASP A 187 -5.50 5.15 -14.86
CA ASP A 187 -5.37 5.85 -16.15
C ASP A 187 -6.67 6.04 -16.96
N GLU A 188 -7.84 5.69 -16.42
CA GLU A 188 -9.14 6.01 -16.99
C GLU A 188 -9.73 7.26 -16.36
N ILE A 189 -10.26 8.17 -17.20
CA ILE A 189 -10.86 9.41 -16.72
C ILE A 189 -12.26 9.13 -16.15
N ILE A 190 -12.48 9.51 -14.90
CA ILE A 190 -13.76 9.37 -14.20
C ILE A 190 -14.59 10.65 -14.37
N SER A 191 -13.97 11.80 -14.16
CA SER A 191 -14.62 13.10 -14.33
C SER A 191 -13.61 14.19 -14.71
N ALA A 192 -14.11 15.27 -15.31
CA ALA A 192 -13.29 16.46 -15.62
C ALA A 192 -14.09 17.77 -15.54
N PRO A 193 -14.70 18.07 -14.38
CA PRO A 193 -15.50 19.28 -14.21
C PRO A 193 -14.64 20.55 -14.27
N MET A 194 -15.26 21.65 -14.70
CA MET A 194 -14.65 22.97 -14.65
C MET A 194 -14.65 23.49 -13.21
N VAL A 195 -13.52 24.04 -12.76
CA VAL A 195 -13.47 24.70 -11.45
C VAL A 195 -14.08 26.09 -11.57
N ASN A 196 -15.19 26.32 -10.85
CA ASN A 196 -15.93 27.58 -10.91
C ASN A 196 -15.56 28.54 -9.77
N GLU A 197 -15.29 27.99 -8.60
CA GLU A 197 -14.93 28.69 -7.37
C GLU A 197 -13.88 27.90 -6.56
N PRO A 198 -13.10 28.56 -5.69
CA PRO A 198 -12.19 27.87 -4.78
C PRO A 198 -12.92 26.92 -3.83
N ILE A 199 -12.34 25.74 -3.60
CA ILE A 199 -12.86 24.74 -2.65
C ILE A 199 -11.85 24.62 -1.51
N THR A 200 -12.14 25.28 -0.39
CA THR A 200 -11.17 25.45 0.71
C THR A 200 -11.49 24.61 1.95
N ASP A 201 -12.60 23.88 1.95
CA ASP A 201 -13.06 23.09 3.09
C ASP A 201 -12.51 21.65 3.12
N GLY A 202 -11.94 21.19 1.99
CA GLY A 202 -11.34 19.85 1.84
C GLY A 202 -12.34 18.79 1.37
N LYS A 203 -13.53 19.20 0.90
CA LYS A 203 -14.56 18.25 0.47
C LYS A 203 -14.87 18.41 -1.00
N CYS A 204 -15.12 17.31 -1.70
CA CYS A 204 -15.55 17.34 -3.09
C CYS A 204 -16.54 16.21 -3.39
N GLN A 205 -17.25 16.35 -4.52
CA GLN A 205 -18.15 15.32 -5.03
C GLN A 205 -17.77 14.97 -6.46
N ILE A 206 -17.78 13.68 -6.75
CA ILE A 206 -17.69 13.14 -8.10
C ILE A 206 -19.10 12.71 -8.50
N SER A 207 -19.62 13.35 -9.55
CA SER A 207 -20.91 13.03 -10.16
C SER A 207 -20.73 12.41 -11.54
N GLY A 208 -21.74 11.67 -11.98
CA GLY A 208 -21.81 10.96 -13.26
C GLY A 208 -23.13 10.21 -13.35
N ASP A 209 -23.30 9.41 -14.40
CA ASP A 209 -24.47 8.53 -14.59
C ASP A 209 -24.36 7.28 -13.69
N PHE A 210 -24.27 7.50 -12.38
CA PHE A 210 -24.11 6.46 -11.37
C PHE A 210 -25.48 5.99 -10.85
N ASP A 211 -25.60 4.69 -10.68
CA ASP A 211 -26.55 4.09 -9.74
C ASP A 211 -25.85 3.89 -8.39
N GLU A 212 -26.60 3.40 -7.39
CA GLU A 212 -26.07 3.16 -6.04
C GLU A 212 -24.84 2.24 -6.07
N GLU A 213 -24.92 1.14 -6.80
CA GLU A 213 -23.87 0.13 -6.91
C GLU A 213 -22.58 0.72 -7.49
N LYS A 214 -22.66 1.46 -8.60
CA LYS A 214 -21.48 2.11 -9.20
C LYS A 214 -20.89 3.19 -8.30
N ALA A 215 -21.73 3.95 -7.58
CA ALA A 215 -21.23 4.95 -6.66
C ALA A 215 -20.51 4.30 -5.47
N THR A 216 -21.05 3.20 -4.93
CA THR A 216 -20.39 2.41 -3.89
C THR A 216 -19.06 1.84 -4.37
N ASP A 217 -19.05 1.13 -5.51
CA ASP A 217 -17.84 0.53 -6.08
C ASP A 217 -16.74 1.57 -6.36
N LEU A 218 -17.12 2.74 -6.89
CA LEU A 218 -16.17 3.84 -7.10
C LEU A 218 -15.68 4.42 -5.77
N ALA A 219 -16.56 4.58 -4.78
CA ALA A 219 -16.18 5.09 -3.47
C ALA A 219 -15.18 4.16 -2.77
N ASP A 220 -15.44 2.84 -2.81
CA ASP A 220 -14.57 1.82 -2.23
C ASP A 220 -13.21 1.79 -2.94
N LYS A 221 -13.19 1.85 -4.28
CA LYS A 221 -11.94 1.93 -5.06
C LYS A 221 -11.12 3.16 -4.75
N ILE A 222 -11.75 4.30 -4.47
CA ILE A 222 -11.05 5.55 -4.09
C ILE A 222 -10.56 5.48 -2.65
N ALA A 223 -11.36 4.93 -1.73
CA ALA A 223 -11.01 4.79 -0.31
C ALA A 223 -9.86 3.78 -0.09
N MET A 224 -9.69 2.84 -1.01
CA MET A 224 -8.69 1.80 -0.91
C MET A 224 -7.27 2.36 -1.09
N LYS A 225 -6.34 1.97 -0.20
CA LYS A 225 -4.93 2.36 -0.34
C LYS A 225 -4.34 1.83 -1.64
N PRO A 226 -3.66 2.66 -2.47
CA PRO A 226 -3.16 2.22 -3.76
C PRO A 226 -1.98 1.25 -3.60
N LEU A 227 -1.82 0.33 -4.54
CA LEU A 227 -0.59 -0.48 -4.60
C LEU A 227 0.50 0.28 -5.35
N PRO A 228 1.77 0.28 -4.88
CA PRO A 228 2.87 0.98 -5.54
C PRO A 228 3.22 0.37 -6.91
N PHE A 229 2.93 -0.91 -7.12
CA PHE A 229 3.08 -1.66 -8.37
C PHE A 229 2.21 -2.91 -8.33
N ASP A 230 2.03 -3.55 -9.49
CA ASP A 230 1.26 -4.79 -9.58
C ASP A 230 1.91 -5.93 -8.78
N ILE A 231 1.07 -6.64 -8.01
CA ILE A 231 1.41 -7.86 -7.28
C ILE A 231 0.46 -8.99 -7.70
N THR A 232 0.79 -10.23 -7.35
CA THR A 232 -0.06 -11.39 -7.66
C THR A 232 -0.34 -12.23 -6.43
N VAL A 233 -1.52 -12.86 -6.36
CA VAL A 233 -1.78 -13.91 -5.37
C VAL A 233 -0.99 -15.15 -5.80
N LYS A 234 -0.06 -15.58 -4.96
CA LYS A 234 0.68 -16.84 -5.12
C LYS A 234 -0.18 -18.03 -4.71
N GLU A 235 -0.83 -17.92 -3.56
CA GLU A 235 -1.73 -18.92 -3.00
C GLU A 235 -2.66 -18.28 -1.98
N SER A 236 -3.80 -18.92 -1.72
CA SER A 236 -4.72 -18.57 -0.65
C SER A 236 -5.32 -19.84 -0.07
N GLU A 237 -5.44 -19.89 1.25
CA GLU A 237 -6.13 -20.97 1.97
C GLU A 237 -7.17 -20.33 2.90
N LEU A 238 -8.46 -20.64 2.66
CA LEU A 238 -9.60 -20.09 3.40
C LEU A 238 -10.32 -21.22 4.15
N ASN A 239 -9.95 -21.44 5.41
CA ASN A 239 -10.49 -22.51 6.24
C ASN A 239 -11.69 -22.04 7.07
N LYS A 240 -12.61 -22.96 7.39
CA LYS A 240 -13.79 -22.67 8.23
C LYS A 240 -13.55 -23.03 9.69
#